data_AF-A0A925DZ85-F1
#
_entry.id   AF-A0A925DZ85-F1
#
_cell.length_a   1.000
_cell.length_b   1.000
_cell.length_c   1.000
_cell.angle_alpha   90.00
_cell.angle_beta   90.00
_cell.angle_gamma   90.00
#
_symmetry.space_group_name_H-M   'P 1'
#
loop_
_entity.id
_entity.type
_entity.pdbx_description
1 polymer ?
#
loop_
_entity_poly.entity_id
_entity_poly.type
_entity_poly.pdbx_seq_one_letter_code
_entity_poly.pdbx_strand_id
1 'polypeptide(L)'
;QGDVNLLAYPLKEITDPAQVKKDLDYYSLRVPNEGTPAMTQAIFALLYARLGDADKAAHFFKDSYIPNLNPPFRVIAETKGGTNPYFGTGAGGILQAVMMGFGGLDITAKGITQIKATLPAGWNSLTLKAIGVERKTYVVKQN
;
A
#
# COMPACT_ATOMS: atom_id res chain seq x y z
N GLN A 1 14.76 -1.19 -2.59
CA GLN A 1 13.42 -0.80 -3.05
C GLN A 1 12.65 -2.06 -3.48
N GLY A 2 11.32 -2.00 -3.53
CA GLY A 2 10.53 -3.08 -4.14
C GLY A 2 10.77 -3.16 -5.65
N ASP A 3 10.94 -4.38 -6.16
CA ASP A 3 11.21 -4.65 -7.58
C ASP A 3 10.21 -5.71 -8.09
N VAL A 4 10.41 -6.99 -7.76
CA VAL A 4 9.51 -8.08 -8.18
C VAL A 4 8.06 -7.87 -7.77
N ASN A 5 7.82 -7.27 -6.60
CA ASN A 5 6.46 -6.97 -6.14
C ASN A 5 5.74 -5.93 -7.03
N LEU A 6 6.47 -5.13 -7.81
CA LEU A 6 5.90 -4.20 -8.79
C LEU A 6 5.28 -4.90 -10.01
N LEU A 7 5.67 -6.15 -10.27
CA LEU A 7 5.04 -6.99 -11.30
C LEU A 7 3.59 -7.33 -10.94
N ALA A 8 3.27 -7.46 -9.65
CA ALA A 8 1.91 -7.69 -9.19
C ALA A 8 1.07 -6.41 -9.17
N TYR A 9 1.65 -5.31 -8.72
CA TYR A 9 1.04 -3.98 -8.77
C TYR A 9 2.12 -2.91 -8.94
N PRO A 10 2.01 -1.97 -9.89
CA PRO A 10 0.81 -1.70 -10.69
C PRO A 10 0.72 -2.46 -12.02
N LEU A 11 1.76 -3.21 -12.39
CA LEU A 11 1.89 -3.75 -13.77
C LEU A 11 0.89 -4.86 -14.09
N LYS A 12 0.49 -5.67 -13.11
CA LYS A 12 -0.42 -6.82 -13.26
C LYS A 12 0.10 -7.91 -14.19
N GLU A 13 1.42 -8.07 -14.26
CA GLU A 13 2.09 -9.17 -14.96
C GLU A 13 2.01 -10.48 -14.13
N ILE A 14 2.02 -10.35 -12.80
CA ILE A 14 1.83 -11.47 -11.87
C ILE A 14 0.49 -11.30 -11.15
N THR A 15 -0.50 -12.12 -11.54
CA THR A 15 -1.86 -12.03 -10.99
C THR A 15 -2.26 -13.21 -10.13
N ASP A 16 -1.50 -14.31 -10.15
CA ASP A 16 -1.77 -15.48 -9.29
C ASP A 16 -1.52 -15.13 -7.81
N PRO A 17 -2.54 -15.15 -6.94
CA PRO A 17 -2.39 -14.83 -5.52
C PRO A 17 -1.34 -15.68 -4.80
N ALA A 18 -1.17 -16.94 -5.19
CA ALA A 18 -0.18 -17.83 -4.57
C ALA A 18 1.26 -17.35 -4.90
N GLN A 19 1.50 -16.96 -6.15
CA GLN A 19 2.78 -16.40 -6.58
C GLN A 19 3.05 -15.03 -5.93
N VAL A 20 2.06 -14.12 -5.90
CA VAL A 20 2.20 -12.81 -5.23
C VAL A 20 2.56 -12.98 -3.76
N LYS A 21 1.90 -13.91 -3.06
CA LYS A 21 2.21 -14.22 -1.66
C LYS A 21 3.64 -14.75 -1.50
N LYS A 22 4.05 -15.68 -2.37
CA LYS A 22 5.41 -16.25 -2.35
C LYS A 22 6.47 -15.15 -2.53
N ASP A 23 6.25 -14.23 -3.46
CA ASP A 23 7.17 -13.11 -3.70
C ASP A 23 7.21 -12.16 -2.51
N LEU A 24 6.06 -11.82 -1.92
CA LEU A 24 6.02 -11.00 -0.70
C LEU A 24 6.77 -11.66 0.46
N ASP A 25 6.51 -12.95 0.72
CA ASP A 25 7.16 -13.68 1.81
C ASP A 25 8.69 -13.78 1.59
N TYR A 26 9.14 -13.88 0.33
CA TYR A 26 10.55 -13.95 -0.01
C TYR A 26 11.26 -12.59 0.07
N TYR A 27 10.71 -11.56 -0.59
CA TYR A 27 11.37 -10.27 -0.75
C TYR A 27 11.21 -9.36 0.46
N SER A 28 10.10 -9.44 1.22
CA SER A 28 9.92 -8.58 2.40
C SER A 28 10.99 -8.78 3.48
N LEU A 29 11.62 -9.96 3.52
CA LEU A 29 12.73 -10.29 4.42
C LEU A 29 14.11 -9.87 3.90
N ARG A 30 14.20 -9.45 2.62
CA ARG A 30 15.48 -9.20 1.92
C ARG A 30 15.69 -7.73 1.55
N VAL A 31 14.65 -6.92 1.67
CA VAL A 31 14.80 -5.48 1.50
C VAL A 31 15.64 -4.93 2.67
N PRO A 32 16.77 -4.25 2.40
CA PRO A 32 17.59 -3.66 3.46
C PRO A 32 16.77 -2.69 4.31
N ASN A 33 16.99 -2.66 5.63
CA ASN A 33 16.29 -1.68 6.47
C ASN A 33 16.77 -0.25 6.19
N GLU A 34 18.09 -0.09 6.04
CA GLU A 34 18.73 1.18 5.69
C GLU A 34 18.61 1.45 4.19
N GLY A 35 18.42 2.72 3.82
CA GLY A 35 18.39 3.14 2.41
C GLY A 35 17.15 2.70 1.63
N THR A 36 16.20 1.98 2.25
CA THR A 36 14.98 1.56 1.58
C THR A 36 13.96 2.68 1.51
N PRO A 37 13.49 3.07 0.30
CA PRO A 37 12.48 4.09 0.17
C PRO A 37 11.14 3.65 0.77
N ALA A 38 10.49 4.58 1.49
CA ALA A 38 9.20 4.42 2.17
C ALA A 38 8.11 3.74 1.32
N MET A 39 8.08 4.04 0.02
CA MET A 39 7.12 3.45 -0.93
C MET A 39 7.17 1.93 -1.00
N THR A 40 8.33 1.30 -0.72
CA THR A 40 8.50 -0.15 -0.77
C THR A 40 7.53 -0.85 0.19
N GLN A 41 7.48 -0.36 1.43
CA GLN A 41 6.62 -0.92 2.46
C GLN A 41 5.14 -0.63 2.18
N ALA A 42 4.84 0.51 1.53
CA ALA A 42 3.49 0.81 1.08
C ALA A 42 2.98 -0.18 0.02
N ILE A 43 3.84 -0.60 -0.91
CA ILE A 43 3.51 -1.66 -1.89
C ILE A 43 3.26 -2.99 -1.19
N PHE A 44 4.07 -3.36 -0.19
CA PHE A 44 3.82 -4.58 0.58
C PHE A 44 2.48 -4.53 1.31
N ALA A 45 2.17 -3.41 1.96
CA ALA A 45 0.88 -3.19 2.62
C ALA A 45 -0.29 -3.37 1.65
N LEU A 46 -0.18 -2.76 0.45
CA LEU A 46 -1.18 -2.86 -0.61
C LEU A 46 -1.42 -4.31 -1.03
N LEU A 47 -0.35 -5.06 -1.32
CA LEU A 47 -0.46 -6.42 -1.82
C LEU A 47 -0.98 -7.38 -0.74
N TYR A 48 -0.51 -7.26 0.51
CA TYR A 48 -1.07 -8.06 1.61
C TYR A 48 -2.54 -7.76 1.85
N ALA A 49 -2.97 -6.50 1.73
CA ALA A 49 -4.39 -6.14 1.84
C ALA A 49 -5.24 -6.81 0.75
N ARG A 50 -4.73 -6.89 -0.49
CA ARG A 50 -5.39 -7.58 -1.61
C ARG A 50 -5.39 -9.10 -1.49
N LEU A 51 -4.39 -9.68 -0.82
CA LEU A 51 -4.34 -11.10 -0.47
C LEU A 51 -5.23 -11.45 0.73
N GLY A 52 -5.73 -10.44 1.44
CA GLY A 52 -6.58 -10.59 2.61
C GLY A 52 -5.82 -10.81 3.93
N ASP A 53 -4.50 -10.62 3.95
CA ASP A 53 -3.66 -10.73 5.14
C ASP A 53 -3.68 -9.40 5.91
N ALA A 54 -4.67 -9.26 6.80
CA ALA A 54 -4.93 -8.03 7.55
C ALA A 54 -3.74 -7.61 8.43
N ASP A 55 -3.10 -8.59 9.07
CA ASP A 55 -2.05 -8.34 10.06
C ASP A 55 -0.77 -7.85 9.40
N LYS A 56 -0.33 -8.52 8.32
CA LYS A 56 0.83 -8.05 7.56
C LYS A 56 0.55 -6.73 6.85
N ALA A 57 -0.67 -6.55 6.31
CA ALA A 57 -1.04 -5.29 5.69
C ALA A 57 -0.99 -4.13 6.71
N ALA A 58 -1.47 -4.34 7.94
CA ALA A 58 -1.40 -3.35 9.02
C ALA A 58 0.05 -3.04 9.44
N HIS A 59 0.88 -4.08 9.55
CA HIS A 59 2.30 -3.93 9.88
C HIS A 59 3.03 -3.07 8.86
N PHE A 60 2.98 -3.46 7.58
CA PHE A 60 3.69 -2.75 6.51
C PHE A 60 3.12 -1.36 6.25
N PHE A 61 1.81 -1.16 6.48
CA PHE A 61 1.22 0.16 6.38
C PHE A 61 1.85 1.12 7.40
N LYS A 62 1.98 0.71 8.66
CA LYS A 62 2.66 1.53 9.69
C LYS A 62 4.14 1.73 9.38
N ASP A 63 4.83 0.67 8.94
CA ASP A 63 6.26 0.74 8.60
C ASP A 63 6.55 1.67 7.41
N SER A 64 5.58 1.86 6.52
CA SER A 64 5.72 2.75 5.36
C SER A 64 5.78 4.24 5.70
N TYR A 65 5.31 4.67 6.88
CA TYR A 65 5.32 6.09 7.24
C TYR A 65 5.94 6.39 8.60
N ILE A 66 5.61 5.63 9.67
CA ILE A 66 5.99 6.00 11.05
C ILE A 66 7.49 6.27 11.19
N PRO A 67 8.40 5.39 10.72
CA PRO A 67 9.84 5.59 10.88
C PRO A 67 10.42 6.69 9.97
N ASN A 68 9.62 7.17 9.02
CA ASN A 68 9.98 8.20 8.04
C ASN A 68 9.45 9.59 8.44
N LEU A 69 8.66 9.70 9.52
CA LEU A 69 8.09 10.98 9.95
C LEU A 69 9.08 11.79 10.80
N ASN A 70 9.40 13.00 10.35
CA ASN A 70 10.27 13.93 11.06
C ASN A 70 9.47 14.97 11.85
N PRO A 71 9.81 15.22 13.13
CA PRO A 71 9.23 16.31 13.89
C PRO A 71 9.67 17.69 13.36
N PRO A 72 8.94 18.77 13.70
CA PRO A 72 7.69 18.78 14.45
C PRO A 72 6.45 18.54 13.57
N PHE A 73 6.59 18.65 12.24
CA PHE A 73 5.46 18.69 11.31
C PHE A 73 5.11 17.35 10.66
N ARG A 74 5.79 16.26 11.06
CA ARG A 74 5.64 14.93 10.46
C ARG A 74 5.90 14.96 8.94
N VAL A 75 6.94 15.70 8.54
CA VAL A 75 7.44 15.67 7.16
C VAL A 75 7.92 14.26 6.88
N ILE A 76 7.52 13.69 5.74
CA ILE A 76 7.93 12.34 5.37
C ILE A 76 9.29 12.38 4.67
N ALA A 77 10.27 11.69 5.24
CA ALA A 77 11.57 11.42 4.63
C ALA A 77 11.47 10.27 3.61
N GLU A 78 12.52 10.13 2.81
CA GLU A 78 12.60 9.06 1.82
C GLU A 78 12.82 7.70 2.48
N THR A 79 13.69 7.66 3.48
CA THR A 79 14.10 6.45 4.18
C THR A 79 13.95 6.63 5.69
N LYS A 80 13.97 5.51 6.42
CA LYS A 80 13.87 5.51 7.87
C LYS A 80 15.03 6.30 8.47
N GLY A 81 14.73 7.24 9.39
CA GLY A 81 15.74 8.12 9.98
C GLY A 81 16.35 9.16 9.02
N GLY A 82 15.86 9.27 7.79
CA GLY A 82 16.29 10.30 6.84
C GLY A 82 15.81 11.69 7.26
N THR A 83 16.54 12.73 6.87
CA THR A 83 16.23 14.14 7.16
C THR A 83 15.95 14.97 5.90
N ASN A 84 15.81 14.29 4.77
CA ASN A 84 15.55 14.89 3.47
C ASN A 84 14.19 15.62 3.44
N PRO A 85 13.99 16.58 2.51
CA PRO A 85 12.72 17.30 2.35
C PRO A 85 11.56 16.35 2.02
N TYR A 86 10.33 16.87 2.04
CA TYR A 86 9.09 16.09 1.90
C TYR A 86 9.11 15.14 0.68
N PHE A 87 9.17 13.83 0.95
CA PHE A 87 9.24 12.79 -0.05
C PHE A 87 7.85 12.42 -0.59
N GLY A 88 7.41 13.17 -1.61
CA GLY A 88 6.10 13.01 -2.23
C GLY A 88 5.81 11.61 -2.76
N THR A 89 6.81 10.90 -3.26
CA THR A 89 6.67 9.50 -3.74
C THR A 89 6.28 8.55 -2.60
N GLY A 90 6.86 8.73 -1.41
CA GLY A 90 6.49 7.94 -0.22
C GLY A 90 5.05 8.21 0.20
N ALA A 91 4.66 9.49 0.28
CA ALA A 91 3.29 9.89 0.57
C ALA A 91 2.28 9.33 -0.44
N GLY A 92 2.62 9.37 -1.73
CA GLY A 92 1.82 8.80 -2.80
C GLY A 92 1.64 7.29 -2.67
N GLY A 93 2.71 6.57 -2.32
CA GLY A 93 2.64 5.12 -2.06
C GLY A 93 1.71 4.78 -0.89
N ILE A 94 1.77 5.54 0.21
CA ILE A 94 0.87 5.37 1.36
C ILE A 94 -0.59 5.58 0.94
N LEU A 95 -0.86 6.61 0.15
CA LEU A 95 -2.21 6.87 -0.37
C LEU A 95 -2.69 5.74 -1.29
N GLN A 96 -1.80 5.18 -2.12
CA GLN A 96 -2.11 3.99 -2.92
C GLN A 96 -2.43 2.78 -2.04
N ALA A 97 -1.69 2.54 -0.95
CA ALA A 97 -2.01 1.47 -0.01
C ALA A 97 -3.41 1.62 0.60
N VAL A 98 -3.84 2.85 0.91
CA VAL A 98 -5.21 3.13 1.39
C VAL A 98 -6.25 2.89 0.28
N MET A 99 -6.09 3.53 -0.88
CA MET A 99 -7.12 3.53 -1.92
C MET A 99 -7.18 2.21 -2.68
N MET A 100 -6.02 1.73 -3.13
CA MET A 100 -5.88 0.60 -4.04
C MET A 100 -5.60 -0.71 -3.30
N GLY A 101 -5.02 -0.63 -2.10
CA GLY A 101 -4.85 -1.75 -1.18
C GLY A 101 -6.11 -2.01 -0.38
N PHE A 102 -6.28 -1.31 0.75
CA PHE A 102 -7.40 -1.50 1.67
C PHE A 102 -8.77 -1.21 1.04
N GLY A 103 -8.84 -0.18 0.19
CA GLY A 103 -10.07 0.19 -0.53
C GLY A 103 -10.39 -0.72 -1.71
N GLY A 104 -9.43 -1.54 -2.13
CA GLY A 104 -9.57 -2.44 -3.28
C GLY A 104 -9.84 -1.73 -4.60
N LEU A 105 -9.59 -0.41 -4.72
CA LEU A 105 -9.76 0.27 -5.99
C LEU A 105 -8.76 -0.28 -7.01
N ASP A 106 -9.22 -0.47 -8.23
CA ASP A 106 -8.42 -0.96 -9.33
C ASP A 106 -8.76 -0.22 -10.62
N ILE A 107 -7.74 0.21 -11.36
CA ILE A 107 -7.91 0.90 -12.63
C ILE A 107 -7.79 -0.14 -13.74
N THR A 108 -8.80 -0.22 -14.59
CA THR A 108 -8.89 -1.17 -15.70
C THR A 108 -9.28 -0.46 -16.99
N ALA A 109 -9.23 -1.16 -18.12
CA ALA A 109 -9.76 -0.65 -19.38
C ALA A 109 -11.27 -0.31 -19.33
N LYS A 110 -12.00 -0.85 -18.36
CA LYS A 110 -13.43 -0.54 -18.11
C LYS A 110 -13.63 0.62 -17.14
N GLY A 111 -12.56 1.29 -16.71
CA GLY A 111 -12.57 2.32 -15.68
C GLY A 111 -12.23 1.78 -14.28
N ILE A 112 -12.68 2.49 -13.25
CA ILE A 112 -12.37 2.19 -11.85
C ILE A 112 -13.34 1.11 -11.34
N THR A 113 -12.78 -0.05 -11.00
CA THR A 113 -13.49 -1.18 -10.38
C THR A 113 -13.04 -1.36 -8.94
N GLN A 114 -13.77 -2.17 -8.17
CA GLN A 114 -13.39 -2.55 -6.82
C GLN A 114 -13.17 -4.06 -6.75
N ILE A 115 -12.00 -4.47 -6.27
CA ILE A 115 -11.65 -5.86 -6.01
C ILE A 115 -11.77 -6.17 -4.51
N LYS A 116 -11.75 -7.45 -4.15
CA LYS A 116 -11.71 -7.87 -2.76
C LYS A 116 -10.42 -7.38 -2.10
N ALA A 117 -10.56 -6.80 -0.92
CA ALA A 117 -9.47 -6.38 -0.06
C ALA A 117 -9.90 -6.50 1.41
N THR A 118 -8.93 -6.50 2.31
CA THR A 118 -9.17 -6.58 3.75
C THR A 118 -8.70 -5.32 4.46
N LEU A 119 -9.48 -4.84 5.43
CA LEU A 119 -9.10 -3.72 6.29
C LEU A 119 -8.14 -4.19 7.40
N PRO A 120 -7.20 -3.33 7.85
CA PRO A 120 -6.33 -3.66 8.97
C PRO A 120 -7.14 -3.76 10.28
N ALA A 121 -6.62 -4.51 11.25
CA ALA A 121 -7.26 -4.63 12.56
C ALA A 121 -7.51 -3.26 13.21
N GLY A 122 -8.72 -3.09 13.77
CA GLY A 122 -9.20 -1.85 14.40
C GLY A 122 -9.91 -0.87 13.47
N TRP A 123 -9.99 -1.15 12.16
CA TRP A 123 -10.77 -0.34 11.22
C TRP A 123 -12.14 -0.96 10.97
N ASN A 124 -13.21 -0.27 11.39
CA ASN A 124 -14.58 -0.73 11.15
C ASN A 124 -15.02 -0.58 9.69
N SER A 125 -14.60 0.52 9.04
CA SER A 125 -14.91 0.79 7.63
C SER A 125 -13.94 1.79 7.00
N LEU A 126 -13.86 1.76 5.68
CA LEU A 126 -13.18 2.75 4.84
C LEU A 126 -14.18 3.25 3.79
N THR A 127 -14.35 4.58 3.70
CA THR A 127 -15.20 5.22 2.68
C THR A 127 -14.36 6.10 1.77
N LEU A 128 -14.34 5.79 0.48
CA LEU A 128 -13.67 6.56 -0.56
C LEU A 128 -14.74 7.30 -1.37
N LYS A 129 -14.74 8.63 -1.33
CA LYS A 129 -15.78 9.48 -1.96
C LYS A 129 -15.25 10.15 -3.21
N ALA A 130 -16.18 10.53 -4.09
CA ALA A 130 -15.90 11.31 -5.30
C ALA A 130 -14.80 10.70 -6.19
N ILE A 131 -14.80 9.36 -6.31
CA ILE A 131 -13.83 8.62 -7.11
C ILE A 131 -14.25 8.61 -8.58
N GLY A 132 -13.32 9.00 -9.45
CA GLY A 132 -13.52 9.02 -10.91
C GLY A 132 -14.50 10.11 -11.39
N VAL A 133 -14.73 10.14 -12.71
CA VAL A 133 -15.58 11.14 -13.38
C VAL A 133 -17.03 11.09 -12.90
N GLU A 134 -17.53 9.91 -12.53
CA GLU A 134 -18.88 9.70 -11.99
C GLU A 134 -18.98 10.02 -10.49
N ARG A 135 -17.89 10.46 -9.85
CA ARG A 135 -17.83 10.81 -8.42
C ARG A 135 -18.37 9.70 -7.49
N LYS A 136 -18.11 8.44 -7.83
CA LYS A 136 -18.63 7.27 -7.11
C LYS A 136 -18.10 7.23 -5.68
N THR A 137 -18.90 6.63 -4.79
CA THR A 137 -18.49 6.33 -3.41
C THR A 137 -18.31 4.83 -3.26
N TYR A 138 -17.15 4.43 -2.76
CA TYR A 138 -16.82 3.04 -2.46
C TYR A 138 -16.70 2.86 -0.95
N VAL A 139 -17.28 1.78 -0.43
CA VAL A 139 -17.28 1.49 1.01
C VAL A 139 -16.76 0.07 1.22
N VAL A 140 -15.75 -0.06 2.07
CA VAL A 140 -15.27 -1.34 2.59
C VAL A 140 -15.65 -1.40 4.06
N LYS A 141 -16.23 -2.50 4.52
CA LYS A 141 -16.56 -2.75 5.92
C LYS A 141 -15.76 -3.94 6.41
N GLN A 142 -15.43 -3.96 7.70
CA GLN A 142 -14.88 -5.13 8.34
C GLN A 142 -15.96 -6.23 8.38
N ASN A 143 -15.59 -7.46 7.99
CA ASN A 143 -16.47 -8.63 8.10
C ASN A 143 -16.65 -9.06 9.55
#